data_AF-A0A7J6QJQ6-F1
#
_entry.id   AF-A0A7J6QJQ6-F1
#
_cell.length_a   1.000
_cell.length_b   1.000
_cell.length_c   1.000
_cell.angle_alpha   90.00
_cell.angle_beta   90.00
_cell.angle_gamma   90.00
#
_symmetry.space_group_name_H-M   'P 1'
#
loop_
_entity.id
_entity.type
_entity.pdbx_description
1 polymer ?
#
loop_
_entity_poly.entity_id
_entity_poly.type
_entity_poly.pdbx_seq_one_letter_code
_entity_poly.pdbx_strand_id
1 'polypeptide(L)'
;MSIPLSPNSTYSVGVLWDFVGGQPIDVDIQAIAVDNRGVIVDCAYYNNLKALGKALVHSGDELDGRTDGVDEKVTLNLAKMPQNVPLIIVAVFCYTGGSLGQVKSGTVVVTDETSRAPVFQTVMNQYGKFRALIVGAFSRSYAGGFAFDALSDPCDGQHFMDVLPSLTQFSTC
;
A
#
# COMPACT_ATOMS: atom_id res chain seq x y z
N MET A 1 12.02 -8.90 2.64
CA MET A 1 12.02 -10.15 1.84
C MET A 1 11.61 -9.78 0.42
N SER A 2 12.33 -10.23 -0.62
CA SER A 2 12.00 -9.91 -2.02
C SER A 2 11.30 -11.08 -2.70
N ILE A 3 10.14 -10.85 -3.31
CA ILE A 3 9.29 -11.85 -3.93
C ILE A 3 9.16 -11.54 -5.42
N PRO A 4 9.69 -12.37 -6.34
CA PRO A 4 9.55 -12.15 -7.77
C PRO A 4 8.08 -12.14 -8.20
N LEU A 5 7.73 -11.20 -9.08
CA LEU A 5 6.37 -11.02 -9.60
C LEU A 5 6.32 -11.26 -11.10
N SER A 6 5.17 -11.72 -11.57
CA SER A 6 4.88 -11.82 -13.00
C SER A 6 4.69 -10.42 -13.57
N PRO A 7 5.53 -9.96 -14.52
CA PRO A 7 5.49 -8.57 -15.01
C PRO A 7 4.22 -8.24 -15.81
N ASN A 8 3.49 -9.27 -16.26
CA ASN A 8 2.24 -9.14 -17.01
C ASN A 8 0.99 -9.39 -16.14
N SER A 9 1.14 -9.45 -14.82
CA SER A 9 0.04 -9.65 -13.87
C SER A 9 -0.46 -8.33 -13.27
N THR A 10 -1.67 -8.40 -12.71
CA THR A 10 -2.21 -7.36 -11.83
C THR A 10 -2.11 -7.86 -10.40
N TYR A 11 -1.64 -6.98 -9.51
CA TYR A 11 -1.59 -7.24 -8.08
C TYR A 11 -2.51 -6.29 -7.37
N SER A 12 -2.97 -6.67 -6.19
CA SER A 12 -3.66 -5.77 -5.29
C SER A 12 -3.04 -5.81 -3.91
N VAL A 13 -3.12 -4.69 -3.22
CA VAL A 13 -2.86 -4.60 -1.79
C VAL A 13 -4.16 -4.18 -1.14
N GLY A 14 -4.72 -5.07 -0.34
CA GLY A 14 -5.96 -4.87 0.39
C GLY A 14 -5.69 -4.73 1.87
N VAL A 15 -6.43 -3.84 2.52
CA VAL A 15 -6.47 -3.68 3.96
C VAL A 15 -7.84 -4.11 4.48
N LEU A 16 -7.83 -4.82 5.61
CA LEU A 16 -9.01 -5.35 6.27
C LEU A 16 -8.97 -4.93 7.74
N TRP A 17 -10.07 -4.42 8.28
CA TRP A 17 -10.22 -4.16 9.71
C TRP A 17 -11.68 -4.16 10.14
N ASP A 18 -11.92 -4.53 11.40
CA ASP A 18 -13.29 -4.64 11.92
C ASP A 18 -13.71 -3.38 12.68
N PHE A 19 -14.98 -3.01 12.54
CA PHE A 19 -15.67 -2.14 13.48
C PHE A 19 -16.03 -2.86 14.78
N VAL A 20 -15.56 -2.37 15.94
CA VAL A 20 -15.90 -2.94 17.27
C VAL A 20 -16.75 -2.05 18.18
N GLY A 21 -17.44 -1.07 17.62
CA GLY A 21 -18.18 -0.09 18.41
C GLY A 21 -17.28 1.02 18.96
N GLY A 22 -17.87 2.15 19.33
CA GLY A 22 -17.11 3.37 19.66
C GLY A 22 -16.80 4.21 18.42
N GLN A 23 -15.76 5.04 18.49
CA GLN A 23 -15.30 5.84 17.35
C GLN A 23 -14.46 4.96 16.42
N PRO A 24 -14.82 4.81 15.13
CA PRO A 24 -14.02 4.03 14.19
C PRO A 24 -12.66 4.68 13.97
N ILE A 25 -11.65 3.82 13.72
CA ILE A 25 -10.38 4.27 13.18
C ILE A 25 -10.48 4.08 11.67
N ASP A 26 -10.29 5.18 10.97
CA ASP A 26 -10.24 5.23 9.52
C ASP A 26 -8.83 4.80 9.08
N VAL A 27 -8.76 3.76 8.26
CA VAL A 27 -7.50 3.15 7.81
C VAL A 27 -7.38 3.31 6.30
N ASP A 28 -6.55 4.25 5.90
CA ASP A 28 -6.26 4.55 4.50
C ASP A 28 -5.16 3.66 3.95
N ILE A 29 -5.30 3.21 2.69
CA ILE A 29 -4.20 2.63 1.91
C ILE A 29 -3.74 3.55 0.77
N GLN A 30 -2.41 3.71 0.60
CA GLN A 30 -1.83 4.61 -0.39
C GLN A 30 -0.75 3.92 -1.21
N ALA A 31 -0.80 4.08 -2.53
CA ALA A 31 0.19 3.57 -3.47
C ALA A 31 0.93 4.73 -4.15
N ILE A 32 2.18 4.93 -3.76
CA ILE A 32 3.01 6.10 -4.07
C ILE A 32 3.95 5.74 -5.22
N ALA A 33 3.83 6.45 -6.33
CA ALA A 33 4.66 6.24 -7.51
C ALA A 33 5.90 7.12 -7.48
N VAL A 34 7.08 6.49 -7.58
CA VAL A 34 8.39 7.15 -7.52
C VAL A 34 9.12 6.93 -8.84
N ASP A 35 9.65 8.01 -9.41
CA ASP A 35 10.43 7.96 -10.65
C ASP A 35 11.89 7.55 -10.43
N ASN A 36 12.63 7.44 -11.54
CA ASN A 36 14.06 7.09 -11.53
C ASN A 36 14.97 8.13 -10.86
N ARG A 37 14.45 9.31 -10.49
CA ARG A 37 15.18 10.35 -9.74
C ARG A 37 14.85 10.31 -8.25
N GLY A 38 14.03 9.35 -7.81
CA GLY A 38 13.54 9.27 -6.43
C GLY A 38 12.43 10.29 -6.14
N VAL A 39 11.81 10.87 -7.17
CA VAL A 39 10.75 11.88 -7.00
C VAL A 39 9.38 11.21 -7.05
N ILE A 40 8.50 11.57 -6.12
CA ILE A 40 7.10 11.15 -6.16
C ILE A 40 6.43 11.86 -7.34
N VAL A 41 5.93 11.09 -8.30
CA VAL A 41 5.31 11.61 -9.53
C VAL A 41 3.80 11.45 -9.56
N ASP A 42 3.25 10.53 -8.77
CA ASP A 42 1.81 10.31 -8.63
C ASP A 42 1.53 9.48 -7.36
N CYS A 43 0.27 9.42 -6.91
CA CYS A 43 -0.14 8.58 -5.81
C CYS A 43 -1.61 8.20 -5.94
N ALA A 44 -1.95 6.92 -5.80
CA ALA A 44 -3.34 6.47 -5.66
C ALA A 44 -3.72 6.40 -4.18
N TYR A 45 -4.80 7.08 -3.80
CA TYR A 45 -5.36 7.16 -2.44
C TYR A 45 -6.83 7.65 -2.52
N TYR A 46 -7.53 7.76 -1.38
CA TYR A 46 -8.98 8.08 -1.34
C TYR A 46 -9.38 9.31 -2.19
N ASN A 47 -8.57 10.38 -2.22
CA ASN A 47 -8.86 11.60 -3.00
C ASN A 47 -8.23 11.61 -4.42
N ASN A 48 -7.45 10.60 -4.78
CA ASN A 48 -6.94 10.39 -6.14
C ASN A 48 -7.08 8.91 -6.54
N LEU A 49 -8.28 8.51 -6.95
CA LEU A 49 -8.63 7.11 -7.15
C LEU A 49 -7.88 6.43 -8.32
N LYS A 50 -7.24 7.19 -9.21
CA LYS A 50 -6.59 6.67 -10.42
C LYS A 50 -5.30 7.43 -10.66
N ALA A 51 -4.17 6.72 -10.58
CA ALA A 51 -2.85 7.27 -10.86
C ALA A 51 -2.21 6.56 -12.06
N LEU A 52 -1.23 7.21 -12.68
CA LEU A 52 -0.41 6.70 -13.79
C LEU A 52 -1.25 6.17 -14.96
N GLY A 53 -2.28 6.91 -15.38
CA GLY A 53 -3.15 6.49 -16.48
C GLY A 53 -3.93 5.19 -16.17
N LYS A 54 -4.31 4.98 -14.90
CA LYS A 54 -5.01 3.78 -14.38
C LYS A 54 -4.13 2.54 -14.26
N ALA A 55 -2.80 2.69 -14.23
CA ALA A 55 -1.92 1.61 -13.79
C ALA A 55 -2.05 1.38 -12.27
N LEU A 56 -2.39 2.42 -11.52
CA LEU A 56 -2.77 2.37 -10.11
C LEU A 56 -4.24 2.77 -9.96
N VAL A 57 -5.02 2.00 -9.19
CA VAL A 57 -6.44 2.27 -8.95
C VAL A 57 -6.78 2.00 -7.49
N HIS A 58 -7.29 3.00 -6.78
CA HIS A 58 -7.88 2.88 -5.44
C HIS A 58 -9.35 2.44 -5.55
N SER A 59 -9.83 1.60 -4.62
CA SER A 59 -11.22 1.11 -4.59
C SER A 59 -12.23 2.21 -4.26
N GLY A 60 -11.81 3.20 -3.48
CA GLY A 60 -12.68 4.13 -2.78
C GLY A 60 -12.34 4.12 -1.30
N ASP A 61 -12.84 5.14 -0.61
CA ASP A 61 -12.64 5.38 0.82
C ASP A 61 -13.59 4.50 1.65
N GLU A 62 -13.09 3.76 2.62
CA GLU A 62 -13.87 3.02 3.60
C GLU A 62 -13.55 3.51 5.01
N LEU A 63 -14.55 4.05 5.69
CA LEU A 63 -14.34 4.90 6.86
C LEU A 63 -14.40 4.15 8.19
N ASP A 64 -15.09 3.01 8.24
CA ASP A 64 -15.44 2.38 9.51
C ASP A 64 -15.17 0.88 9.63
N GLY A 65 -14.77 0.19 8.56
CA GLY A 65 -14.41 -1.24 8.63
C GLY A 65 -15.62 -2.14 8.82
N ARG A 66 -16.74 -1.80 8.17
CA ARG A 66 -18.00 -2.57 8.20
C ARG A 66 -18.24 -3.38 6.94
N THR A 67 -17.27 -3.45 6.04
CA THR A 67 -17.47 -4.18 4.79
C THR A 67 -17.27 -5.67 5.00
N ASP A 68 -18.04 -6.46 4.25
CA ASP A 68 -17.78 -7.90 4.15
C ASP A 68 -16.58 -8.11 3.20
N GLY A 69 -15.37 -8.28 3.76
CA GLY A 69 -14.18 -8.64 3.01
C GLY A 69 -13.05 -7.61 3.10
N VAL A 70 -12.59 -7.12 1.96
CA VAL A 70 -11.51 -6.12 1.89
C VAL A 70 -12.13 -4.73 1.94
N ASP A 71 -11.85 -3.99 3.01
CA ASP A 71 -12.38 -2.65 3.25
C ASP A 71 -11.81 -1.63 2.25
N GLU A 72 -10.49 -1.57 2.09
CA GLU A 72 -9.87 -0.78 1.03
C GLU A 72 -8.81 -1.54 0.26
N LYS A 73 -8.64 -1.17 -1.01
CA LYS A 73 -7.70 -1.83 -1.91
C LYS A 73 -7.10 -0.88 -2.93
N VAL A 74 -5.79 -0.98 -3.11
CA VAL A 74 -5.09 -0.44 -4.28
C VAL A 74 -4.74 -1.57 -5.24
N THR A 75 -5.07 -1.38 -6.52
CA THR A 75 -4.76 -2.32 -7.60
C THR A 75 -3.65 -1.76 -8.47
N LEU A 76 -2.63 -2.58 -8.74
CA LEU A 76 -1.45 -2.27 -9.54
C LEU A 76 -1.40 -3.17 -10.77
N ASN A 77 -1.56 -2.58 -11.95
CA ASN A 77 -1.35 -3.29 -13.22
C ASN A 77 0.10 -3.07 -13.69
N LEU A 78 0.95 -4.08 -13.49
CA LEU A 78 2.38 -3.97 -13.77
C LEU A 78 2.67 -3.83 -15.27
N ALA A 79 1.85 -4.45 -16.13
CA ALA A 79 1.97 -4.35 -17.58
C ALA A 79 1.72 -2.93 -18.12
N LYS A 80 0.92 -2.14 -17.40
CA LYS A 80 0.61 -0.73 -17.73
C LYS A 80 1.54 0.27 -17.05
N MET A 81 2.45 -0.20 -16.20
CA MET A 81 3.31 0.69 -15.44
C MET A 81 4.27 1.44 -16.38
N PRO A 82 4.36 2.78 -16.29
CA PRO A 82 5.31 3.55 -17.08
C PRO A 82 6.76 3.12 -16.83
N GLN A 83 7.61 3.23 -17.86
CA GLN A 83 9.03 2.84 -17.74
C GLN A 83 9.84 3.77 -16.83
N ASN A 84 9.42 5.03 -16.71
CA ASN A 84 10.06 6.02 -15.83
C ASN A 84 9.64 5.87 -14.36
N VAL A 85 8.75 4.93 -14.02
CA VAL A 85 8.31 4.64 -12.65
C VAL A 85 8.80 3.24 -12.25
N PRO A 86 10.03 3.12 -11.75
CA PRO A 86 10.58 1.85 -11.33
C PRO A 86 10.08 1.40 -9.96
N LEU A 87 9.50 2.29 -9.15
CA LEU A 87 9.21 2.02 -7.75
C LEU A 87 7.79 2.48 -7.37
N ILE A 88 7.00 1.57 -6.81
CA ILE A 88 5.73 1.89 -6.14
C ILE A 88 5.84 1.48 -4.68
N ILE A 89 5.71 2.43 -3.76
CA ILE A 89 5.67 2.14 -2.32
C ILE A 89 4.22 2.06 -1.88
N VAL A 90 3.86 1.05 -1.11
CA VAL A 90 2.51 0.91 -0.54
C VAL A 90 2.59 1.04 0.97
N ALA A 91 1.75 1.90 1.52
CA ALA A 91 1.66 2.16 2.95
C ALA A 91 0.20 2.26 3.40
N VAL A 92 -0.05 1.94 4.66
CA VAL A 92 -1.34 2.14 5.33
C VAL A 92 -1.20 3.15 6.46
N PHE A 93 -2.25 3.94 6.69
CA PHE A 93 -2.25 5.04 7.64
C PHE A 93 -3.54 5.04 8.47
N CYS A 94 -3.44 5.29 9.78
CA CYS A 94 -4.61 5.65 10.57
C CYS A 94 -4.90 7.15 10.36
N TYR A 95 -5.93 7.48 9.57
CA TYR A 95 -6.22 8.85 9.14
C TYR A 95 -6.88 9.69 10.24
N THR A 96 -8.00 9.21 10.81
CA THR A 96 -8.80 9.98 11.79
C THR A 96 -8.20 10.12 13.18
N GLY A 97 -7.10 9.41 13.49
CA GLY A 97 -6.57 9.34 14.85
C GLY A 97 -6.10 7.94 15.22
N GLY A 98 -5.70 7.73 16.46
CA GLY A 98 -5.35 6.39 16.97
C GLY A 98 -4.01 5.83 16.49
N SER A 99 -3.88 4.51 16.48
CA SER A 99 -2.65 3.79 16.14
C SER A 99 -3.01 2.41 15.60
N LEU A 100 -2.09 1.78 14.88
CA LEU A 100 -2.29 0.47 14.26
C LEU A 100 -2.66 -0.61 15.29
N GLY A 101 -2.16 -0.49 16.52
CA GLY A 101 -2.51 -1.39 17.62
C GLY A 101 -3.95 -1.27 18.12
N GLN A 102 -4.62 -0.14 17.85
CA GLN A 102 -6.00 0.10 18.26
C GLN A 102 -7.03 -0.32 17.19
N VAL A 103 -6.59 -0.51 15.94
CA VAL A 103 -7.41 -1.07 14.86
C VAL A 103 -7.84 -2.48 15.27
N LYS A 104 -9.05 -2.96 14.96
CA LYS A 104 -9.41 -4.34 15.26
C LYS A 104 -9.12 -5.24 14.06
N SER A 105 -8.47 -6.38 14.30
CA SER A 105 -8.20 -7.41 13.28
C SER A 105 -7.48 -6.88 12.02
N GLY A 106 -6.71 -5.81 12.18
CA GLY A 106 -6.08 -5.08 11.10
C GLY A 106 -5.09 -5.94 10.34
N THR A 107 -5.40 -6.25 9.08
CA THR A 107 -4.60 -7.12 8.21
C THR A 107 -4.38 -6.44 6.87
N VAL A 108 -3.16 -6.54 6.34
CA VAL A 108 -2.84 -6.13 4.98
C VAL A 108 -2.43 -7.36 4.17
N VAL A 109 -3.00 -7.51 2.98
CA VAL A 109 -2.77 -8.66 2.08
C VAL A 109 -2.38 -8.16 0.71
N VAL A 110 -1.26 -8.66 0.18
CA VAL A 110 -0.87 -8.53 -1.22
C VAL A 110 -1.33 -9.77 -1.97
N THR A 111 -2.09 -9.59 -3.04
CA THR A 111 -2.69 -10.70 -3.80
C THR A 111 -2.32 -10.59 -5.28
N ASP A 112 -2.00 -11.72 -5.91
CA ASP A 112 -1.96 -11.82 -7.37
C ASP A 112 -3.40 -12.02 -7.88
N GLU A 113 -3.95 -11.04 -8.59
CA GLU A 113 -5.33 -11.09 -9.07
C GLU A 113 -5.57 -12.17 -10.14
N THR A 114 -4.50 -12.68 -10.76
CA THR A 114 -4.59 -13.75 -11.76
C THR A 114 -4.81 -15.10 -11.10
N SER A 115 -3.98 -15.42 -10.10
CA SER A 115 -4.05 -16.70 -9.38
C SER A 115 -5.02 -16.66 -8.20
N ARG A 116 -5.39 -15.46 -7.74
CA ARG A 116 -6.13 -15.18 -6.50
C ARG A 116 -5.42 -15.69 -5.25
N ALA A 117 -4.11 -15.93 -5.33
CA ALA A 117 -3.31 -16.37 -4.21
C ALA A 117 -2.69 -15.17 -3.48
N PRO A 118 -2.66 -15.18 -2.13
CA PRO A 118 -1.91 -14.20 -1.38
C PRO A 118 -0.40 -14.39 -1.62
N VAL A 119 0.26 -13.30 -1.96
CA VAL A 119 1.71 -13.19 -2.16
C VAL A 119 2.39 -12.86 -0.84
N PHE A 120 1.78 -11.97 -0.06
CA PHE A 120 2.28 -11.54 1.24
C PHE A 120 1.10 -11.13 2.13
N GLN A 121 1.25 -11.32 3.43
CA GLN A 121 0.28 -10.88 4.43
C GLN A 121 1.00 -10.42 5.69
N THR A 122 0.50 -9.34 6.30
CA THR A 122 0.98 -8.87 7.60
C THR A 122 -0.20 -8.38 8.45
N VAL A 123 -0.07 -8.53 9.76
CA VAL A 123 -1.05 -8.04 10.74
C VAL A 123 -0.56 -6.71 11.25
N MET A 124 -1.29 -5.63 10.99
CA MET A 124 -0.82 -4.27 11.34
C MET A 124 -0.85 -4.00 12.85
N ASN A 125 -1.68 -4.73 13.60
CA ASN A 125 -1.80 -4.59 15.05
C ASN A 125 -0.47 -4.75 15.81
N GLN A 126 0.44 -5.57 15.28
CA GLN A 126 1.72 -5.83 15.93
C GLN A 126 2.63 -4.60 15.97
N TYR A 127 2.34 -3.57 15.18
CA TYR A 127 3.07 -2.30 15.18
C TYR A 127 2.51 -1.29 16.18
N GLY A 128 1.56 -1.70 17.03
CA GLY A 128 1.25 -1.04 18.31
C GLY A 128 1.01 0.46 18.22
N LYS A 129 1.96 1.24 18.74
CA LYS A 129 1.85 2.70 18.91
C LYS A 129 1.94 3.52 17.62
N PHE A 130 2.45 2.93 16.54
CA PHE A 130 2.67 3.65 15.29
C PHE A 130 1.36 3.94 14.58
N ARG A 131 1.34 5.01 13.79
CA ARG A 131 0.15 5.44 13.04
C ARG A 131 0.14 4.96 11.60
N ALA A 132 1.31 4.57 11.08
CA ALA A 132 1.46 4.17 9.69
C ALA A 132 2.40 2.97 9.57
N LEU A 133 2.22 2.22 8.50
CA LEU A 133 3.05 1.08 8.15
C LEU A 133 3.36 1.12 6.67
N ILE A 134 4.65 1.18 6.34
CA ILE A 134 5.13 0.93 4.98
C ILE A 134 5.13 -0.59 4.79
N VAL A 135 4.13 -1.06 4.04
CA VAL A 135 3.87 -2.49 3.85
C VAL A 135 4.99 -3.12 3.04
N GLY A 136 5.33 -2.48 1.92
CA GLY A 136 6.36 -2.93 1.01
C GLY A 136 6.43 -2.08 -0.24
N ALA A 137 7.29 -2.49 -1.17
CA ALA A 137 7.49 -1.79 -2.43
C ALA A 137 7.46 -2.76 -3.62
N PHE A 138 6.81 -2.35 -4.70
CA PHE A 138 6.93 -2.98 -6.01
C PHE A 138 8.07 -2.31 -6.76
N SER A 139 9.11 -3.07 -7.08
CA SER A 139 10.32 -2.59 -7.74
C SER A 139 10.48 -3.24 -9.12
N ARG A 140 10.84 -2.44 -10.12
CA ARG A 140 11.18 -2.90 -11.47
C ARG A 140 12.70 -2.99 -11.59
N SER A 141 13.21 -4.18 -11.87
CA SER A 141 14.61 -4.41 -12.20
C SER A 141 14.97 -3.85 -13.57
N TYR A 142 16.27 -3.59 -13.79
CA TYR A 142 16.81 -3.20 -15.11
C TYR A 142 16.50 -4.21 -16.23
N ALA A 143 16.37 -5.50 -15.89
CA ALA A 143 15.99 -6.55 -16.83
C ALA A 143 14.49 -6.56 -17.18
N GLY A 144 13.69 -5.65 -16.59
CA GLY A 144 12.26 -5.49 -16.81
C GLY A 144 11.36 -6.38 -15.94
N GLY A 145 11.94 -7.26 -15.12
CA GLY A 145 11.21 -8.06 -14.13
C GLY A 145 10.77 -7.20 -12.94
N PHE A 146 9.65 -7.56 -12.32
CA PHE A 146 9.15 -6.92 -11.10
C PHE A 146 9.37 -7.82 -9.88
N ALA A 147 9.56 -7.20 -8.72
CA ALA A 147 9.55 -7.86 -7.42
C ALA A 147 8.71 -7.08 -6.41
N PHE A 148 8.20 -7.77 -5.39
CA PHE A 148 7.63 -7.16 -4.20
C PHE A 148 8.62 -7.33 -3.04
N ASP A 149 9.12 -6.20 -2.55
CA ASP A 149 9.95 -6.14 -1.36
C ASP A 149 9.06 -5.89 -0.14
N ALA A 150 8.83 -6.93 0.65
CA ALA A 150 8.13 -6.84 1.93
C ALA A 150 9.02 -6.13 2.94
N LEU A 151 8.58 -4.96 3.42
CA LEU A 151 9.32 -4.05 4.30
C LEU A 151 8.81 -4.11 5.74
N SER A 152 7.48 -3.98 5.93
CA SER A 152 6.87 -3.97 7.26
C SER A 152 7.53 -2.94 8.21
N ASP A 153 7.76 -1.73 7.70
CA ASP A 153 8.47 -0.66 8.40
C ASP A 153 7.46 0.34 9.01
N PRO A 154 7.29 0.37 10.33
CA PRO A 154 6.31 1.23 10.97
C PRO A 154 6.83 2.67 11.11
N CYS A 155 5.95 3.64 10.90
CA CYS A 155 6.27 5.06 10.95
C CYS A 155 5.12 5.89 11.55
N ASP A 156 5.38 7.18 11.76
CA ASP A 156 4.41 8.11 12.32
C ASP A 156 4.04 9.16 11.27
N GLY A 157 2.75 9.20 10.92
CA GLY A 157 2.17 10.10 9.94
C GLY A 157 0.72 9.70 9.68
N GLN A 158 -0.04 10.55 9.00
CA GLN A 158 -1.43 10.26 8.58
C GLN A 158 -1.54 10.17 7.06
N HIS A 159 -0.52 10.60 6.34
CA HIS A 159 -0.50 10.60 4.89
C HIS A 159 0.94 10.44 4.36
N PHE A 160 1.11 10.00 3.11
CA PHE A 160 2.45 9.78 2.54
C PHE A 160 3.36 11.02 2.59
N MET A 161 2.75 12.21 2.54
CA MET A 161 3.44 13.51 2.65
C MET A 161 4.09 13.74 4.03
N ASP A 162 3.57 13.11 5.07
CA ASP A 162 4.11 13.22 6.43
C ASP A 162 5.33 12.32 6.62
N VAL A 163 5.40 11.22 5.85
CA VAL A 163 6.42 10.18 5.99
C VAL A 163 7.45 10.21 4.86
N LEU A 164 7.55 11.31 4.12
CA LEU A 164 8.54 11.49 3.05
C LEU A 164 9.96 11.10 3.47
N PRO A 165 10.48 11.49 4.66
CA PRO A 165 11.80 11.06 5.09
C PRO A 165 11.94 9.53 5.14
N SER A 166 10.92 8.83 5.67
CA SER A 166 10.87 7.36 5.71
C SER A 166 10.71 6.74 4.31
N LEU A 167 10.12 7.43 3.35
CA LEU A 167 10.02 6.94 1.97
C LEU A 167 11.35 7.08 1.21
N THR A 168 12.14 8.12 1.51
CA THR A 168 13.40 8.38 0.78
C THR A 168 14.42 7.25 0.94
N GLN A 169 14.43 6.52 2.07
CA GLN A 169 15.32 5.38 2.28
C GLN A 169 15.09 4.22 1.28
N PHE A 170 13.91 4.18 0.64
CA PHE A 170 13.56 3.17 -0.37
C PHE A 170 13.73 3.67 -1.80
N SER A 171 13.95 4.97 -1.99
CA SER A 171 14.05 5.62 -3.30
C SER A 171 15.45 5.61 -3.93
N THR A 172 16.47 5.14 -3.20
CA THR A 172 17.89 5.24 -3.58
C THR A 172 18.56 3.91 -3.96
N CYS A 173 17.79 2.91 -4.41
CA CYS A 173 18.33 1.61 -4.85
C CYS A 173 18.64 1.58 -6.35
#